data_AF-A0A2V6CFC2-F1
#
_entry.id   AF-A0A2V6CFC2-F1
#
_cell.length_a   1.000
_cell.length_b   1.000
_cell.length_c   1.000
_cell.angle_alpha   90.00
_cell.angle_beta   90.00
_cell.angle_gamma   90.00
#
_symmetry.space_group_name_H-M   'P 1'
#
loop_
_entity.id
_entity.type
_entity.pdbx_description
1 polymer ?
#
loop_
_entity_poly.entity_id
_entity_poly.type
_entity_poly.pdbx_seq_one_letter_code
_entity_poly.pdbx_strand_id
1 'polypeptide(L)'
;MWSKYVLPLELGDLPYRNGSIIEDYLGKPGLARLDQKTWRRDVEHALVQLKKALIADYVVLGGGNAKKLDALPEGIERGHNRNAFLGGARLWQIDARTHRPKWQIL
;
A
#
# COMPACT_ATOMS: atom_id res chain seq x y z
N MET A 1 18.60 -4.91 6.98
CA MET A 1 18.38 -3.45 7.04
C MET A 1 16.95 -3.13 7.48
N TRP A 2 15.91 -3.61 6.77
CA TRP A 2 14.50 -3.24 6.99
C TRP A 2 13.81 -3.79 8.25
N SER A 3 14.51 -4.49 9.15
CA SER A 3 13.88 -5.11 10.33
C SER A 3 13.42 -4.12 11.40
N LYS A 4 13.80 -2.84 11.28
CA LYS A 4 13.50 -1.77 12.25
C LYS A 4 13.13 -0.42 11.63
N TYR A 5 13.20 -0.28 10.31
CA TYR A 5 12.98 0.99 9.63
C TYR A 5 11.63 1.01 8.93
N VAL A 6 10.96 2.15 8.97
CA VAL A 6 9.72 2.43 8.26
C VAL A 6 9.94 3.70 7.45
N LEU A 7 9.72 3.64 6.14
CA LEU A 7 9.84 4.78 5.24
C LEU A 7 8.45 5.15 4.71
N PRO A 8 7.91 6.33 5.04
CA PRO A 8 6.70 6.83 4.41
C PRO A 8 6.98 7.23 2.96
N LEU A 9 6.01 7.00 2.07
CA LEU A 9 6.14 7.30 0.64
C LEU A 9 4.83 7.92 0.13
N GLU A 10 4.94 9.00 -0.64
CA GLU A 10 3.84 9.59 -1.39
C GLU A 10 3.86 9.09 -2.84
N LEU A 11 3.37 7.87 -3.04
CA LEU A 11 3.33 7.24 -4.38
C LEU A 11 2.10 7.66 -5.19
N GLY A 12 1.11 8.30 -4.56
CA GLY A 12 -0.14 8.72 -5.20
C GLY A 12 0.06 9.75 -6.32
N ASP A 13 1.06 10.62 -6.16
CA ASP A 13 1.41 11.68 -7.12
C ASP A 13 2.28 11.23 -8.29
N LEU A 14 2.68 9.95 -8.32
CA LEU A 14 3.46 9.43 -9.44
C LEU A 14 2.63 9.49 -10.74
N PRO A 15 3.27 9.86 -11.88
CA PRO A 15 2.60 9.84 -13.17
C PRO A 15 2.00 8.48 -13.49
N TYR A 16 0.83 8.52 -14.11
CA TYR A 16 0.09 7.36 -14.55
C TYR A 16 -0.63 7.65 -15.88
N ARG A 17 -1.30 6.64 -16.41
CA ARG A 17 -1.93 6.63 -17.74
C ARG A 17 -2.66 7.94 -18.08
N ASN A 18 -2.60 8.33 -19.35
CA ASN A 18 -3.35 9.45 -19.92
C ASN A 18 -3.08 10.79 -19.21
N GLY A 19 -1.84 11.01 -18.76
CA GLY A 19 -1.43 12.25 -18.08
C GLY A 19 -2.04 12.43 -16.69
N SER A 20 -2.61 11.38 -16.10
CA SER A 20 -3.11 11.41 -14.71
C SER A 20 -2.00 11.06 -13.73
N ILE A 21 -2.26 11.19 -12.44
CA ILE A 21 -1.47 10.58 -11.36
C ILE A 21 -2.11 9.27 -10.87
N ILE A 22 -1.37 8.47 -10.11
CA ILE A 22 -1.86 7.19 -9.54
C ILE A 22 -3.14 7.41 -8.72
N GLU A 23 -3.18 8.42 -7.85
CA GLU A 23 -4.33 8.68 -6.98
C GLU A 23 -5.60 8.97 -7.77
N ASP A 24 -5.53 9.87 -8.76
CA ASP A 24 -6.68 10.23 -9.58
C ASP A 24 -7.18 9.05 -10.44
N TYR A 25 -6.26 8.25 -10.96
CA TYR A 25 -6.61 7.17 -11.89
C TYR A 25 -7.09 5.89 -11.18
N LEU A 26 -6.51 5.55 -10.04
CA LEU A 26 -6.80 4.29 -9.32
C LEU A 26 -7.60 4.51 -8.03
N GLY A 27 -7.68 5.75 -7.53
CA GLY A 27 -8.46 6.11 -6.37
C GLY A 27 -9.96 6.19 -6.62
N LYS A 28 -10.68 6.88 -5.72
CA LYS A 28 -12.13 7.08 -5.83
C LYS A 28 -12.55 7.77 -7.14
N PRO A 29 -11.84 8.81 -7.65
CA PRO A 29 -12.23 9.46 -8.91
C PRO A 29 -12.19 8.50 -10.09
N GLY A 30 -11.08 7.77 -10.25
CA GLY A 30 -10.94 6.75 -11.28
C GLY A 30 -11.95 5.61 -11.17
N LEU A 31 -12.24 5.14 -9.96
CA LEU A 31 -13.27 4.12 -9.72
C LEU A 31 -14.68 4.59 -10.09
N ALA A 32 -14.99 5.87 -9.95
CA ALA A 32 -16.29 6.43 -10.34
C ALA A 32 -16.39 6.66 -11.86
N ARG A 33 -15.26 6.94 -12.52
CA ARG A 33 -15.18 7.23 -13.96
C ARG A 33 -15.06 5.97 -14.83
N LEU A 34 -14.33 4.97 -14.37
CA LEU A 34 -14.07 3.71 -15.08
C LEU A 34 -15.12 2.66 -14.71
N ASP A 35 -15.41 1.74 -15.63
CA ASP A 35 -16.14 0.54 -15.26
C ASP A 35 -15.32 -0.31 -14.29
N GLN A 36 -16.01 -1.10 -13.46
CA GLN A 36 -15.36 -1.84 -12.39
C GLN A 36 -14.32 -2.85 -12.90
N LYS A 37 -14.54 -3.47 -14.06
CA LYS A 37 -13.60 -4.46 -14.62
C LYS A 37 -12.31 -3.78 -15.05
N THR A 38 -12.40 -2.66 -15.76
CA THR A 38 -11.24 -1.86 -16.17
C THR A 38 -10.48 -1.33 -14.96
N TRP A 39 -11.19 -0.79 -13.96
CA TRP A 39 -10.56 -0.28 -12.75
C TRP A 39 -9.78 -1.39 -12.01
N ARG A 40 -10.36 -2.58 -11.82
CA ARG A 40 -9.68 -3.70 -11.13
C ARG A 40 -8.42 -4.12 -11.87
N ARG A 41 -8.49 -4.29 -13.20
CA ARG A 41 -7.34 -4.63 -14.04
C ARG A 41 -6.20 -3.63 -13.87
N ASP A 42 -6.52 -2.35 -13.86
CA ASP A 42 -5.50 -1.30 -13.80
C ASP A 42 -4.92 -1.16 -12.38
N VAL A 43 -5.72 -1.40 -11.33
CA VAL A 43 -5.23 -1.54 -9.94
C VAL A 43 -4.27 -2.74 -9.81
N GLU A 44 -4.66 -3.92 -10.30
CA GLU A 44 -3.80 -5.11 -10.29
C GLU A 44 -2.49 -4.87 -11.03
N HIS A 45 -2.54 -4.21 -12.18
CA HIS A 45 -1.35 -3.82 -12.93
C HIS A 45 -0.42 -2.93 -12.09
N ALA A 46 -0.97 -1.88 -11.46
CA ALA A 46 -0.17 -0.98 -10.62
C ALA A 46 0.45 -1.69 -9.42
N LEU A 47 -0.27 -2.58 -8.75
CA LEU A 47 0.25 -3.36 -7.62
C LEU A 47 1.47 -4.20 -8.01
N VAL A 48 1.41 -4.87 -9.17
CA VAL A 48 2.53 -5.65 -9.69
C VAL A 48 3.72 -4.75 -10.05
N GLN A 49 3.48 -3.58 -10.66
CA GLN A 49 4.57 -2.66 -11.00
C GLN A 49 5.23 -2.06 -9.75
N LEU A 50 4.45 -1.62 -8.76
CA LEU A 50 4.97 -1.05 -7.52
C LEU A 50 5.77 -2.08 -6.72
N LYS A 51 5.28 -3.32 -6.63
CA LYS A 51 6.03 -4.43 -6.01
C LYS A 51 7.40 -4.59 -6.66
N LYS A 52 7.46 -4.61 -7.99
CA LYS A 52 8.71 -4.75 -8.75
C LYS A 52 9.63 -3.54 -8.58
N ALA A 53 9.10 -2.33 -8.70
CA ALA A 53 9.86 -1.08 -8.62
C ALA A 53 10.54 -0.91 -7.24
N LEU A 54 9.88 -1.37 -6.18
CA LEU A 54 10.40 -1.30 -4.81
C LEU A 54 11.15 -2.57 -4.38
N ILE A 55 11.27 -3.58 -5.26
CA ILE A 55 11.90 -4.88 -4.96
C ILE A 55 11.29 -5.49 -3.67
N ALA A 56 9.96 -5.38 -3.55
CA ALA A 56 9.25 -5.82 -2.36
C ALA A 56 8.97 -7.33 -2.42
N ASP A 57 9.25 -8.06 -1.33
CA ASP A 57 8.91 -9.47 -1.19
C ASP A 57 7.38 -9.68 -1.34
N TYR A 58 6.60 -8.82 -0.70
CA TYR A 58 5.14 -8.79 -0.77
C TYR A 58 4.60 -7.38 -0.58
N VAL A 59 3.35 -7.16 -1.01
CA VAL A 59 2.61 -5.90 -0.81
C VAL A 59 1.35 -6.19 -0.01
N VAL A 60 1.12 -5.41 1.04
CA VAL A 60 -0.15 -5.43 1.77
C VAL A 60 -1.06 -4.31 1.26
N LEU A 61 -2.12 -4.68 0.54
CA LEU A 61 -3.11 -3.75 0.04
C LEU A 61 -4.11 -3.37 1.13
N GLY A 62 -4.00 -2.13 1.62
CA GLY A 62 -4.93 -1.55 2.58
C GLY A 62 -6.10 -0.79 1.93
N GLY A 63 -6.81 -0.03 2.77
CA GLY A 63 -7.87 0.88 2.33
C GLY A 63 -9.21 0.21 2.04
N GLY A 64 -10.30 0.99 2.13
CA GLY A 64 -11.67 0.49 2.00
C GLY A 64 -12.03 -0.07 0.62
N ASN A 65 -11.27 0.30 -0.42
CA ASN A 65 -11.48 -0.19 -1.79
C ASN A 65 -10.84 -1.56 -2.06
N ALA A 66 -9.94 -2.06 -1.19
CA ALA A 66 -9.30 -3.37 -1.37
C ALA A 66 -10.31 -4.53 -1.45
N LYS A 67 -11.49 -4.37 -0.84
CA LYS A 67 -12.60 -5.35 -0.89
C LYS A 67 -13.29 -5.43 -2.26
N LYS A 68 -13.02 -4.50 -3.18
CA LYS A 68 -13.60 -4.48 -4.53
C LYS A 68 -12.81 -5.29 -5.55
N LEU A 69 -11.63 -5.78 -5.17
CA LEU A 69 -10.83 -6.75 -5.92
C LEU A 69 -11.24 -8.15 -5.47
N ASP A 70 -11.52 -9.05 -6.40
CA ASP A 70 -11.98 -10.40 -6.08
C ASP A 70 -10.78 -11.30 -5.75
N ALA A 71 -9.88 -11.44 -6.70
CA ALA A 71 -8.59 -12.11 -6.55
C ALA A 71 -7.45 -11.08 -6.41
N LEU A 72 -6.34 -11.50 -5.82
CA LEU A 72 -5.12 -10.70 -5.74
C LEU A 72 -3.97 -11.44 -6.43
N PRO A 73 -3.07 -10.72 -7.13
CA PRO A 73 -1.88 -11.32 -7.72
C PRO A 73 -0.96 -11.94 -6.65
N GLU A 74 -0.04 -12.79 -7.10
CA GLU A 74 0.92 -13.46 -6.21
C GLU A 74 1.78 -12.47 -5.40
N GLY A 75 1.86 -12.73 -4.10
CA GLY A 75 2.56 -11.89 -3.13
C GLY A 75 1.94 -10.49 -2.97
N ILE A 76 0.65 -10.35 -3.29
CA ILE A 76 -0.19 -9.23 -2.85
C ILE A 76 -1.21 -9.78 -1.85
N GLU A 77 -1.24 -9.20 -0.65
CA GLU A 77 -2.11 -9.62 0.44
C GLU A 77 -3.12 -8.54 0.79
N ARG A 78 -4.33 -8.94 1.19
CA ARG A 78 -5.34 -7.98 1.64
C ARG A 78 -5.08 -7.60 3.10
N GLY A 79 -4.83 -6.33 3.36
CA GLY A 79 -4.68 -5.79 4.70
C GLY A 79 -6.03 -5.68 5.42
N HIS A 80 -6.06 -6.00 6.72
CA HIS A 80 -7.23 -5.74 7.55
C HIS A 80 -7.14 -4.35 8.17
N ASN A 81 -8.25 -3.59 8.19
CA ASN A 81 -8.33 -2.27 8.83
C ASN A 81 -7.86 -2.25 10.31
N ARG A 82 -7.93 -3.40 11.02
CA ARG A 82 -7.45 -3.53 12.41
C ARG A 82 -5.94 -3.31 12.52
N ASN A 83 -5.19 -3.50 11.42
CA ASN A 83 -3.75 -3.28 11.37
C ASN A 83 -3.38 -1.82 11.63
N ALA A 84 -4.28 -0.85 11.41
CA ALA A 84 -4.05 0.55 11.74
C ALA A 84 -3.84 0.77 13.25
N PHE A 85 -4.68 0.15 14.09
CA PHE A 85 -4.56 0.24 15.55
C PHE A 85 -3.28 -0.43 16.04
N LEU A 86 -2.96 -1.61 15.50
CA LEU A 86 -1.73 -2.33 15.83
C LEU A 86 -0.49 -1.54 15.39
N GLY A 87 -0.53 -0.90 14.22
CA GLY A 87 0.52 -0.01 13.73
C GLY A 87 0.74 1.19 14.67
N GLY A 88 -0.35 1.83 15.10
CA GLY A 88 -0.29 2.92 16.07
C GLY A 88 0.34 2.51 17.40
N ALA A 89 -0.04 1.35 17.95
CA ALA A 89 0.59 0.81 19.17
C ALA A 89 2.08 0.48 18.95
N ARG A 90 2.43 -0.09 17.79
CA ARG A 90 3.83 -0.41 17.44
C ARG A 90 4.70 0.82 17.32
N LEU A 91 4.17 1.96 16.88
CA LEU A 91 4.90 3.21 16.76
C LEU A 91 5.57 3.64 18.09
N TRP A 92 4.90 3.37 19.21
CA TRP A 92 5.37 3.69 20.57
C TRP A 92 6.06 2.52 21.26
N GLN A 93 6.27 1.39 20.56
CA GLN A 93 6.87 0.21 21.17
C GLN A 93 8.35 0.47 21.50
N ILE A 94 8.72 0.23 22.74
CA ILE A 94 10.11 0.31 23.21
C ILE A 94 10.74 -1.09 23.19
N ASP A 95 12.00 -1.17 22.76
CA ASP A 95 12.82 -2.38 22.88
C ASP A 95 13.25 -2.55 24.35
N ALA A 96 12.81 -3.64 24.98
CA ALA A 96 12.99 -3.86 26.42
C ALA A 96 14.46 -3.98 26.87
N ARG A 97 15.38 -4.32 25.95
CA ARG A 97 16.81 -4.47 26.28
C ARG A 97 17.56 -3.15 26.16
N THR A 98 17.15 -2.30 25.21
CA THR A 98 17.87 -1.06 24.87
C THR A 98 17.15 0.20 25.34
N HIS A 99 15.90 0.10 25.76
CA HIS A 99 15.01 1.22 26.12
C HIS A 99 14.84 2.28 25.02
N ARG A 100 15.11 1.92 23.77
CA ARG A 100 14.94 2.80 22.59
C ARG A 100 13.66 2.45 21.83
N PRO A 101 13.11 3.38 21.03
CA PRO A 101 12.06 3.05 20.08
C PRO A 101 12.45 1.84 19.23
N LYS A 102 11.55 0.86 19.16
CA LYS A 102 11.78 -0.38 18.40
C LYS A 102 11.84 -0.12 16.90
N TRP A 103 11.07 0.86 16.43
CA TRP A 103 10.97 1.27 15.03
C TRP A 103 11.55 2.67 14.85
N GLN A 104 12.28 2.86 13.76
CA GLN A 104 12.81 4.15 13.31
C GLN A 104 12.06 4.56 12.05
N ILE A 105 11.45 5.73 12.09
CA ILE A 105 10.82 6.33 10.91
C ILE A 105 11.90 7.17 10.24
N LEU A 106 12.10 6.93 8.94
CA LEU A 106 13.02 7.71 8.12
C LEU A 106 12.33 8.92 7.50
#